data_AF-R1FMU0-F1
#
_entry.id   AF-R1FMU0-F1
#
_cell.length_a   1.000
_cell.length_b   1.000
_cell.length_c   1.000
_cell.angle_alpha   90.00
_cell.angle_beta   90.00
_cell.angle_gamma   90.00
#
_symmetry.space_group_name_H-M   'P 1'
#
loop_
_entity.id
_entity.type
_entity.pdbx_description
1 polymer ?
#
loop_
_entity_poly.entity_id
_entity_poly.type
_entity_poly.pdbx_seq_one_letter_code
_entity_poly.pdbx_strand_id
1 'polypeptide(L)'
;NGVGLRPPMGYSSWNDCASEVTEARIRRVARALVNTGLAAKGYTHVNVDEGWLKSRGTTTLAMEEDTAKFPSGMRALGEWVHAQEVPGAGRTLRYGLYTSRGTCQCSTKQYQGPGSSGHIERDAAWMVAAGADLVKVDSCCGSQQREAAMGDYAAFRDALNATGRPVFLAVCGWNAWYARRGHTLGHSWRIALDGTNWGALSHCANVNARLSKHASPGGWNDPDLLQGTGKGSNDLPSNPHGCFDPSRIPQSRDWYLSERQVRAQMTLWAVMSAPLIISADPSQVEPSVLATWGNEEVISVNQE
;
A
#
# COMPACT_ATOMS: atom_id res chain seq x y z
N ASN A 1 4.45 16.67 -7.78
CA ASN A 1 3.16 17.40 -7.91
C ASN A 1 2.68 17.97 -6.55
N GLY A 2 3.59 18.24 -5.60
CA GLY A 2 3.25 18.81 -4.29
C GLY A 2 2.82 17.81 -3.21
N VAL A 3 2.62 16.53 -3.52
CA VAL A 3 2.35 15.49 -2.51
C VAL A 3 3.62 14.74 -2.09
N GLY A 4 3.56 13.99 -0.99
CA GLY A 4 4.66 13.16 -0.52
C GLY A 4 5.85 13.94 0.06
N LEU A 5 5.63 15.18 0.51
CA LEU A 5 6.68 16.00 1.15
C LEU A 5 7.23 15.39 2.45
N ARG A 6 6.47 14.48 3.06
CA ARG A 6 6.87 13.60 4.15
C ARG A 6 6.61 12.15 3.76
N PRO A 7 7.27 11.16 4.38
CA PRO A 7 6.97 9.76 4.13
C PRO A 7 5.48 9.49 4.41
N PRO A 8 4.76 8.79 3.52
CA PRO A 8 3.34 8.56 3.71
C PRO A 8 3.13 7.61 4.90
N MET A 9 2.09 7.88 5.67
CA MET A 9 1.64 7.03 6.77
C MET A 9 0.21 6.56 6.50
N GLY A 10 -0.11 5.32 6.87
CA GLY A 10 -1.45 4.77 6.66
C GLY A 10 -1.51 3.25 6.74
N TYR A 11 -2.33 2.66 5.89
CA TYR A 11 -2.61 1.24 5.81
C TYR A 11 -2.57 0.74 4.35
N SER A 12 -2.13 -0.50 4.15
CA SER A 12 -2.33 -1.29 2.93
C SER A 12 -2.90 -2.67 3.28
N SER A 13 -3.76 -3.20 2.40
CA SER A 13 -4.40 -4.50 2.61
C SER A 13 -3.55 -5.73 2.26
N TRP A 14 -2.31 -5.59 1.76
CA TRP A 14 -1.58 -6.75 1.19
C TRP A 14 -1.19 -7.83 2.20
N ASN A 15 -0.41 -7.51 3.25
CA ASN A 15 -0.09 -8.49 4.31
C ASN A 15 -1.26 -8.69 5.28
N ASP A 16 -2.32 -7.87 5.15
CA ASP A 16 -3.55 -8.00 5.91
C ASP A 16 -4.48 -9.07 5.32
N CYS A 17 -4.70 -9.01 4.01
CA CYS A 17 -5.76 -9.74 3.31
C CYS A 17 -5.35 -10.31 1.96
N ALA A 18 -4.19 -9.95 1.41
CA ALA A 18 -3.82 -10.21 0.03
C ALA A 18 -4.99 -9.90 -0.94
N SER A 19 -5.19 -10.78 -1.93
CA SER A 19 -6.30 -10.70 -2.88
C SER A 19 -7.67 -11.01 -2.28
N GLU A 20 -7.82 -11.33 -0.99
CA GLU A 20 -9.12 -11.61 -0.36
C GLU A 20 -9.70 -10.36 0.33
N VAL A 21 -9.06 -9.20 0.18
CA VAL A 21 -9.56 -7.92 0.69
C VAL A 21 -11.00 -7.63 0.22
N THR A 22 -11.86 -7.17 1.12
CA THR A 22 -13.25 -6.80 0.82
C THR A 22 -13.57 -5.38 1.25
N GLU A 23 -14.66 -4.82 0.72
CA GLU A 23 -15.15 -3.51 1.16
C GLU A 23 -15.42 -3.46 2.68
N ALA A 24 -16.02 -4.51 3.23
CA ALA A 24 -16.29 -4.60 4.66
C ALA A 24 -15.00 -4.52 5.48
N ARG A 25 -13.91 -5.12 4.99
CA ARG A 25 -12.59 -5.03 5.62
C ARG A 25 -12.04 -3.60 5.57
N ILE A 26 -12.03 -2.97 4.40
CA ILE A 26 -11.49 -1.61 4.25
C ILE A 26 -12.26 -0.63 5.14
N ARG A 27 -13.60 -0.75 5.21
CA ARG A 27 -14.43 0.06 6.11
C ARG A 27 -14.07 -0.17 7.58
N ARG A 28 -13.84 -1.42 7.99
CA ARG A 28 -13.43 -1.77 9.35
C ARG A 28 -12.09 -1.14 9.70
N VAL A 29 -11.08 -1.30 8.84
CA VAL A 29 -9.73 -0.76 9.07
C VAL A 29 -9.72 0.76 9.07
N ALA A 30 -10.44 1.42 8.17
CA ALA A 30 -10.58 2.88 8.17
C ALA A 30 -11.15 3.39 9.51
N ARG A 31 -12.20 2.73 10.03
CA ARG A 31 -12.72 3.05 11.38
C ARG A 31 -11.72 2.72 12.48
N ALA A 32 -10.96 1.64 12.36
CA ALA A 32 -9.95 1.26 13.34
C ALA A 32 -8.83 2.30 13.44
N LEU A 33 -8.35 2.84 12.32
CA LEU A 33 -7.38 3.94 12.31
C LEU A 33 -7.91 5.17 13.06
N VAL A 34 -9.20 5.51 12.89
CA VAL A 34 -9.85 6.61 13.63
C VAL A 34 -9.98 6.28 15.12
N ASN A 35 -10.59 5.14 15.45
CA ASN A 35 -10.96 4.79 16.83
C ASN A 35 -9.75 4.51 17.73
N THR A 36 -8.65 4.02 17.15
CA THR A 36 -7.39 3.79 17.89
C THR A 36 -6.54 5.06 18.03
N GLY A 37 -6.94 6.16 17.38
CA GLY A 37 -6.19 7.42 17.37
C GLY A 37 -5.00 7.46 16.40
N LEU A 38 -4.72 6.39 15.67
CA LEU A 38 -3.62 6.37 14.67
C LEU A 38 -3.84 7.42 13.57
N ALA A 39 -5.08 7.61 13.11
CA ALA A 39 -5.39 8.63 12.11
C ALA A 39 -5.07 10.05 12.60
N ALA A 40 -5.33 10.34 13.88
CA ALA A 40 -5.00 11.63 14.50
C ALA A 40 -3.47 11.84 14.62
N LYS A 41 -2.69 10.75 14.63
CA LYS A 41 -1.22 10.74 14.64
C LYS A 41 -0.59 10.75 13.24
N GLY A 42 -1.40 10.91 12.19
CA GLY A 42 -0.93 11.06 10.80
C GLY A 42 -1.12 9.85 9.91
N TYR A 43 -1.62 8.70 10.41
CA TYR A 43 -1.92 7.53 9.56
C TYR A 43 -3.19 7.78 8.72
N THR A 44 -3.04 8.47 7.59
CA THR A 44 -4.17 8.94 6.78
C THR A 44 -4.49 8.10 5.56
N HIS A 45 -3.53 7.37 5.00
CA HIS A 45 -3.78 6.59 3.77
C HIS A 45 -4.51 5.28 4.09
N VAL A 46 -5.55 4.97 3.33
CA VAL A 46 -6.29 3.70 3.36
C VAL A 46 -6.21 3.10 1.97
N ASN A 47 -5.21 2.24 1.76
CA ASN A 47 -4.89 1.69 0.44
C ASN A 47 -5.50 0.30 0.27
N VAL A 48 -6.26 0.12 -0.80
CA VAL A 48 -6.70 -1.19 -1.28
C VAL A 48 -5.62 -1.71 -2.22
N ASP A 49 -4.91 -2.76 -1.78
CA ASP A 49 -3.92 -3.45 -2.59
C ASP A 49 -4.62 -4.36 -3.62
N GLU A 50 -3.88 -5.31 -4.20
CA GLU A 50 -4.41 -6.28 -5.17
C GLU A 50 -5.70 -7.01 -4.67
N GLY A 51 -6.57 -7.41 -5.60
CA GLY A 51 -7.83 -8.11 -5.31
C GLY A 51 -9.11 -7.31 -5.55
N TRP A 52 -9.02 -6.08 -6.07
CA TRP A 52 -10.20 -5.26 -6.40
C TRP A 52 -10.53 -5.21 -7.90
N LEU A 53 -9.54 -5.30 -8.78
CA LEU A 53 -9.70 -5.21 -10.24
C LEU A 53 -9.85 -6.61 -10.85
N LYS A 54 -11.07 -6.93 -11.26
CA LYS A 54 -11.49 -8.27 -11.69
C LYS A 54 -11.21 -8.55 -13.16
N SER A 55 -11.57 -7.61 -14.02
CA SER A 55 -11.57 -7.82 -15.46
C SER A 55 -11.47 -6.49 -16.22
N ARG A 56 -11.49 -6.59 -17.55
CA ARG A 56 -11.68 -5.46 -18.45
C ARG A 56 -12.96 -5.65 -19.25
N GLY A 57 -13.70 -4.57 -19.44
CA GLY A 57 -14.89 -4.58 -20.29
C GLY A 57 -14.53 -5.00 -21.71
N THR A 58 -15.29 -5.92 -22.29
CA THR A 58 -14.96 -6.56 -23.57
C THR A 58 -14.95 -5.59 -24.76
N THR A 59 -15.68 -4.48 -24.66
CA THR A 59 -15.77 -3.46 -25.73
C THR A 59 -14.98 -2.21 -25.40
N THR A 60 -15.14 -1.68 -24.18
CA THR A 60 -14.49 -0.42 -23.78
C THR A 60 -13.07 -0.62 -23.31
N LEU A 61 -12.67 -1.85 -22.95
CA LEU A 61 -11.42 -2.18 -22.23
C LEU A 61 -11.21 -1.37 -20.94
N ALA A 62 -12.30 -0.85 -20.35
CA ALA A 62 -12.28 -0.16 -19.07
C ALA A 62 -12.04 -1.15 -17.92
N MET A 63 -11.44 -0.68 -16.83
CA MET A 63 -11.31 -1.44 -15.58
C MET A 63 -12.68 -1.82 -15.04
N GLU A 64 -12.85 -3.09 -14.66
CA GLU A 64 -14.04 -3.62 -14.00
C GLU A 64 -13.66 -4.14 -12.61
N GLU A 65 -14.26 -3.52 -11.60
CA GLU A 65 -14.09 -3.87 -10.19
C GLU A 65 -14.80 -5.19 -9.83
N ASP A 66 -14.32 -5.86 -8.77
CA ASP A 66 -14.97 -7.07 -8.25
C ASP A 66 -16.14 -6.74 -7.33
N THR A 67 -17.32 -6.53 -7.91
CA THR A 67 -18.54 -6.16 -7.17
C THR A 67 -19.02 -7.23 -6.17
N ALA A 68 -18.53 -8.48 -6.27
CA ALA A 68 -18.79 -9.48 -5.23
C ALA A 68 -18.05 -9.15 -3.93
N LYS A 69 -16.85 -8.58 -4.03
CA LYS A 69 -16.00 -8.18 -2.89
C LYS A 69 -16.22 -6.72 -2.48
N PHE A 70 -16.60 -5.88 -3.45
CA PHE A 70 -16.84 -4.45 -3.32
C PHE A 70 -18.24 -4.08 -3.84
N PRO A 71 -19.31 -4.47 -3.12
CA PRO A 71 -20.68 -4.33 -3.60
C PRO A 71 -21.14 -2.89 -3.86
N SER A 72 -20.52 -1.88 -3.23
CA SER A 72 -20.81 -0.48 -3.54
C SER A 72 -19.97 0.10 -4.69
N GLY A 73 -18.96 -0.63 -5.16
CA GLY A 73 -17.96 -0.15 -6.11
C GLY A 73 -16.88 0.72 -5.47
N MET A 74 -15.75 0.83 -6.16
CA MET A 74 -14.53 1.47 -5.64
C MET A 74 -14.67 2.98 -5.50
N ARG A 75 -15.52 3.63 -6.32
CA ARG A 75 -15.80 5.08 -6.17
C ARG A 75 -16.56 5.36 -4.88
N ALA A 76 -17.65 4.64 -4.62
CA ALA A 76 -18.44 4.84 -3.42
C ALA A 76 -17.65 4.52 -2.14
N LEU A 77 -16.75 3.52 -2.21
CA LEU A 77 -15.81 3.25 -1.13
C LEU A 77 -14.84 4.42 -0.91
N GLY A 78 -14.25 4.98 -1.96
CA GLY A 78 -13.37 6.15 -1.87
C GLY A 78 -14.04 7.37 -1.25
N GLU A 79 -15.25 7.71 -1.75
CA GLU A 79 -16.08 8.78 -1.19
C GLU A 79 -16.38 8.56 0.30
N TRP A 80 -16.68 7.31 0.68
CA TRP A 80 -16.92 6.98 2.07
C TRP A 80 -15.66 7.11 2.94
N VAL A 81 -14.48 6.71 2.44
CA VAL A 81 -13.19 6.89 3.14
C VAL A 81 -12.92 8.38 3.38
N HIS A 82 -13.09 9.22 2.36
CA HIS A 82 -12.91 10.67 2.47
C HIS A 82 -13.91 11.32 3.44
N ALA A 83 -15.10 10.74 3.61
CA ALA A 83 -16.12 11.25 4.52
C ALA A 83 -15.85 10.94 6.01
N GLN A 84 -14.86 10.12 6.35
CA GLN A 84 -14.58 9.78 7.74
C GLN A 84 -14.01 10.99 8.51
N GLU A 85 -14.60 11.30 9.66
CA GLU A 85 -14.12 12.33 10.56
C GLU A 85 -13.05 11.76 11.50
N VAL A 86 -11.87 12.39 11.51
CA VAL A 86 -10.79 12.10 12.46
C VAL A 86 -10.88 13.12 13.61
N PRO A 87 -11.08 12.70 14.87
CA PRO A 87 -11.13 13.61 16.01
C PRO A 87 -9.90 14.53 16.07
N GLY A 88 -10.13 15.84 16.08
CA GLY A 88 -9.08 16.85 16.13
C GLY A 88 -8.35 17.14 14.80
N ALA A 89 -8.60 16.36 13.74
CA ALA A 89 -7.97 16.55 12.43
C ALA A 89 -8.96 16.77 11.27
N GLY A 90 -10.25 16.43 11.45
CA GLY A 90 -11.28 16.53 10.41
C GLY A 90 -11.20 15.40 9.38
N ARG A 91 -11.63 15.67 8.14
CA ARG A 91 -11.63 14.69 7.04
C ARG A 91 -10.27 14.57 6.37
N THR A 92 -9.36 13.86 7.02
CA THR A 92 -7.97 13.75 6.55
C THR A 92 -7.63 12.41 5.93
N LEU A 93 -8.51 11.40 6.03
CA LEU A 93 -8.25 10.10 5.41
C LEU A 93 -8.18 10.22 3.88
N ARG A 94 -7.29 9.42 3.30
CA ARG A 94 -6.94 9.37 1.88
C ARG A 94 -7.17 7.96 1.36
N TYR A 95 -7.58 7.84 0.11
CA TYR A 95 -7.93 6.56 -0.51
C TYR A 95 -6.88 6.14 -1.53
N GLY A 96 -6.42 4.89 -1.47
CA GLY A 96 -5.41 4.35 -2.39
C GLY A 96 -5.88 3.15 -3.18
N LEU A 97 -5.43 3.05 -4.43
CA LEU A 97 -5.69 1.92 -5.33
C LEU A 97 -4.40 1.28 -5.85
N TYR A 98 -4.55 0.07 -6.38
CA TYR A 98 -3.46 -0.75 -6.90
C TYR A 98 -3.65 -1.11 -8.37
N THR A 99 -2.56 -1.14 -9.14
CA THR A 99 -2.48 -1.82 -10.44
C THR A 99 -1.07 -2.39 -10.65
N SER A 100 -0.82 -3.04 -11.78
CA SER A 100 0.50 -3.48 -12.24
C SER A 100 0.82 -2.87 -13.60
N ARG A 101 2.09 -2.56 -13.86
CA ARG A 101 2.54 -2.03 -15.16
C ARG A 101 2.49 -3.04 -16.30
N GLY A 102 2.50 -4.34 -15.97
CA GLY A 102 2.45 -5.41 -16.95
C GLY A 102 1.03 -5.73 -17.44
N THR A 103 0.87 -6.86 -18.13
CA THR A 103 -0.42 -7.30 -18.66
C THR A 103 -1.32 -7.98 -17.61
N CYS A 104 -0.76 -8.34 -16.45
CA CYS A 104 -1.47 -8.96 -15.32
C CYS A 104 -1.06 -8.29 -13.99
N GLN A 105 -1.94 -8.36 -12.99
CA GLN A 105 -1.60 -8.07 -11.59
C GLN A 105 -0.76 -9.19 -11.00
N CYS A 106 -0.01 -8.90 -9.93
CA CYS A 106 0.80 -9.93 -9.28
C CYS A 106 -0.03 -11.11 -8.79
N SER A 107 -1.23 -10.82 -8.28
CA SER A 107 -2.31 -11.80 -8.11
C SER A 107 -1.96 -12.96 -7.16
N THR A 108 -2.96 -13.54 -6.52
CA THR A 108 -2.78 -14.88 -5.91
C THR A 108 -3.11 -15.95 -6.95
N LYS A 109 -3.01 -17.23 -6.58
CA LYS A 109 -3.43 -18.31 -7.51
C LYS A 109 -4.94 -18.24 -7.80
N GLN A 110 -5.72 -17.67 -6.89
CA GLN A 110 -7.18 -17.67 -6.88
C GLN A 110 -7.79 -16.41 -7.47
N TYR A 111 -7.08 -15.29 -7.39
CA TYR A 111 -7.50 -14.03 -7.99
C TYR A 111 -6.57 -13.69 -9.13
N GLN A 112 -7.08 -13.45 -10.34
CA GLN A 112 -6.26 -13.10 -11.50
C GLN A 112 -6.82 -11.86 -12.18
N GLY A 113 -6.29 -10.70 -11.80
CA GLY A 113 -6.70 -9.42 -12.36
C GLY A 113 -5.81 -8.97 -13.54
N PRO A 114 -6.37 -8.21 -14.51
CA PRO A 114 -5.58 -7.60 -15.57
C PRO A 114 -4.65 -6.52 -15.02
N GLY A 115 -3.48 -6.36 -15.64
CA GLY A 115 -2.59 -5.21 -15.44
C GLY A 115 -2.86 -4.11 -16.46
N SER A 116 -2.15 -2.98 -16.37
CA SER A 116 -2.41 -1.75 -17.10
C SER A 116 -1.55 -1.55 -18.37
N SER A 117 -0.72 -2.53 -18.75
CA SER A 117 0.02 -2.46 -20.01
C SER A 117 -0.93 -2.23 -21.19
N GLY A 118 -0.60 -1.24 -22.04
CA GLY A 118 -1.45 -0.82 -23.17
C GLY A 118 -2.64 0.09 -22.79
N HIS A 119 -2.87 0.35 -21.50
CA HIS A 119 -4.04 1.09 -21.00
C HIS A 119 -3.71 2.16 -19.94
N ILE A 120 -2.43 2.49 -19.75
CA ILE A 120 -1.92 3.35 -18.65
C ILE A 120 -2.71 4.66 -18.49
N GLU A 121 -2.89 5.44 -19.56
CA GLU A 121 -3.58 6.75 -19.49
C GLU A 121 -5.03 6.62 -19.04
N ARG A 122 -5.75 5.66 -19.63
CA ARG A 122 -7.16 5.41 -19.31
C ARG A 122 -7.33 4.90 -17.89
N ASP A 123 -6.48 3.97 -17.48
CA ASP A 123 -6.53 3.35 -16.16
C ASP A 123 -6.18 4.37 -15.07
N ALA A 124 -5.19 5.24 -15.32
CA ALA A 124 -4.88 6.36 -14.44
C ALA A 124 -6.09 7.30 -14.30
N ALA A 125 -6.71 7.69 -15.41
CA ALA A 125 -7.92 8.52 -15.38
C ALA A 125 -9.07 7.85 -14.63
N TRP A 126 -9.27 6.53 -14.80
CA TRP A 126 -10.29 5.76 -14.10
C TRP A 126 -10.05 5.75 -12.59
N MET A 127 -8.84 5.40 -12.13
CA MET A 127 -8.49 5.36 -10.71
C MET A 127 -8.62 6.74 -10.06
N VAL A 128 -8.24 7.80 -10.78
CA VAL A 128 -8.43 9.18 -10.31
C VAL A 128 -9.92 9.52 -10.24
N ALA A 129 -10.71 9.18 -11.26
CA ALA A 129 -12.17 9.37 -11.23
C ALA A 129 -12.89 8.52 -10.17
N ALA A 130 -12.27 7.44 -9.69
CA ALA A 130 -12.73 6.64 -8.54
C ALA A 130 -12.29 7.22 -7.18
N GLY A 131 -11.54 8.33 -7.17
CA GLY A 131 -11.17 9.07 -5.96
C GLY A 131 -9.79 8.74 -5.38
N ALA A 132 -8.92 8.00 -6.09
CA ALA A 132 -7.60 7.65 -5.57
C ALA A 132 -6.69 8.87 -5.30
N ASP A 133 -6.26 9.07 -4.06
CA ASP A 133 -5.19 9.98 -3.66
C ASP A 133 -3.80 9.33 -3.80
N LEU A 134 -3.75 8.00 -3.81
CA LEU A 134 -2.54 7.19 -3.98
C LEU A 134 -2.79 6.08 -5.00
N VAL A 135 -1.80 5.83 -5.86
CA VAL A 135 -1.78 4.66 -6.75
C VAL A 135 -0.47 3.89 -6.55
N LYS A 136 -0.58 2.64 -6.10
CA LYS A 136 0.53 1.68 -6.11
C LYS A 136 0.58 0.99 -7.47
N VAL A 137 1.72 1.03 -8.14
CA VAL A 137 1.93 0.38 -9.44
C VAL A 137 2.98 -0.70 -9.29
N ASP A 138 2.56 -1.95 -9.44
CA ASP A 138 3.39 -3.14 -9.36
C ASP A 138 4.10 -3.49 -10.68
N SER A 139 4.94 -4.53 -10.65
CA SER A 139 5.85 -4.88 -11.74
C SER A 139 5.56 -6.23 -12.42
N CYS A 140 4.57 -7.00 -11.95
CA CYS A 140 4.25 -8.32 -12.51
C CYS A 140 3.81 -8.26 -13.98
N CYS A 141 4.10 -9.33 -14.73
CA CYS A 141 3.79 -9.46 -16.16
C CYS A 141 4.33 -8.33 -17.06
N GLY A 142 5.30 -7.55 -16.58
CA GLY A 142 6.03 -6.53 -17.35
C GLY A 142 7.48 -6.95 -17.61
N SER A 143 8.13 -6.31 -18.59
CA SER A 143 9.55 -6.53 -18.84
C SER A 143 10.38 -6.13 -17.62
N GLN A 144 11.21 -7.02 -17.08
CA GLN A 144 12.10 -6.71 -15.94
C GLN A 144 13.41 -6.04 -16.37
N GLN A 145 13.57 -5.73 -17.67
CA GLN A 145 14.69 -4.92 -18.13
C GLN A 145 14.58 -3.50 -17.57
N ARG A 146 15.68 -3.01 -16.99
CA ARG A 146 15.74 -1.73 -16.27
C ARG A 146 15.08 -0.57 -17.02
N GLU A 147 15.53 -0.28 -18.24
CA GLU A 147 15.04 0.89 -18.96
C GLU A 147 13.58 0.75 -19.42
N ALA A 148 13.14 -0.47 -19.76
CA ALA A 148 11.74 -0.73 -20.06
C ALA A 148 10.84 -0.45 -18.84
N ALA A 149 11.20 -0.97 -17.66
CA ALA A 149 10.44 -0.74 -16.44
C ALA A 149 10.44 0.75 -16.04
N MET A 150 11.57 1.45 -16.18
CA MET A 150 11.65 2.90 -15.95
C MET A 150 10.73 3.68 -16.89
N GLY A 151 10.66 3.28 -18.17
CA GLY A 151 9.76 3.86 -19.16
C GLY A 151 8.29 3.67 -18.79
N ASP A 152 7.90 2.46 -18.39
CA ASP A 152 6.53 2.16 -17.96
C ASP A 152 6.12 3.04 -16.75
N TYR A 153 6.96 3.13 -15.71
CA TYR A 153 6.65 3.97 -14.55
C TYR A 153 6.61 5.46 -14.87
N ALA A 154 7.47 5.94 -15.77
CA ALA A 154 7.40 7.32 -16.26
C ALA A 154 6.07 7.59 -16.99
N ALA A 155 5.57 6.63 -17.78
CA ALA A 155 4.26 6.74 -18.42
C ALA A 155 3.13 6.82 -17.38
N PHE A 156 3.19 6.04 -16.28
CA PHE A 156 2.22 6.18 -15.17
C PHE A 156 2.29 7.54 -14.49
N ARG A 157 3.50 8.04 -14.21
CA ARG A 157 3.71 9.38 -13.64
C ARG A 157 3.04 10.45 -14.50
N ASP A 158 3.28 10.39 -15.80
CA ASP A 158 2.77 11.38 -16.76
C ASP A 158 1.25 11.27 -16.91
N ALA A 159 0.73 10.05 -17.01
CA ALA A 159 -0.71 9.79 -17.05
C ALA A 159 -1.44 10.28 -15.79
N LEU A 160 -0.89 10.02 -14.60
CA LEU A 160 -1.48 10.50 -13.34
C LEU A 160 -1.43 12.04 -13.26
N ASN A 161 -0.32 12.67 -13.65
CA ASN A 161 -0.25 14.13 -13.69
C ASN A 161 -1.23 14.74 -14.71
N ALA A 162 -1.43 14.10 -15.87
CA ALA A 162 -2.35 14.55 -16.91
C ALA A 162 -3.82 14.57 -16.46
N THR A 163 -4.18 13.85 -15.39
CA THR A 163 -5.52 13.92 -14.79
C THR A 163 -5.82 15.25 -14.11
N GLY A 164 -4.79 16.07 -13.83
CA GLY A 164 -4.92 17.37 -13.18
C GLY A 164 -5.12 17.30 -11.66
N ARG A 165 -5.22 16.11 -11.05
CA ARG A 165 -5.27 15.94 -9.60
C ARG A 165 -3.92 15.45 -9.07
N PRO A 166 -3.37 16.05 -8.00
CA PRO A 166 -2.19 15.49 -7.34
C PRO A 166 -2.50 14.11 -6.76
N VAL A 167 -1.71 13.11 -7.16
CA VAL A 167 -1.81 11.71 -6.70
C VAL A 167 -0.42 11.22 -6.32
N PHE A 168 -0.34 10.52 -5.18
CA PHE A 168 0.87 9.85 -4.73
C PHE A 168 1.09 8.58 -5.55
N LEU A 169 2.09 8.57 -6.41
CA LEU A 169 2.54 7.37 -7.12
C LEU A 169 3.57 6.57 -6.29
N ALA A 170 3.20 5.37 -5.86
CA ALA A 170 4.10 4.39 -5.23
C ALA A 170 4.59 3.35 -6.26
N VAL A 171 5.87 3.38 -6.58
CA VAL A 171 6.52 2.51 -7.57
C VAL A 171 6.91 1.18 -6.91
N CYS A 172 6.33 0.06 -7.33
CA CYS A 172 6.58 -1.25 -6.74
C CYS A 172 7.33 -2.16 -7.73
N GLY A 173 8.65 -1.97 -7.84
CA GLY A 173 9.51 -2.72 -8.77
C GLY A 173 10.58 -3.62 -8.12
N TRP A 174 10.60 -3.68 -6.79
CA TRP A 174 11.42 -4.59 -5.97
C TRP A 174 12.94 -4.56 -6.11
N ASN A 175 13.49 -3.46 -6.64
CA ASN A 175 14.91 -3.41 -6.98
C ASN A 175 15.59 -2.14 -6.46
N ALA A 176 16.76 -2.31 -5.82
CA ALA A 176 17.56 -1.21 -5.29
C ALA A 176 17.98 -0.18 -6.36
N TRP A 177 18.07 -0.60 -7.64
CA TRP A 177 18.47 0.31 -8.71
C TRP A 177 17.42 1.39 -9.03
N TYR A 178 16.17 1.26 -8.56
CA TYR A 178 15.20 2.36 -8.64
C TYR A 178 15.66 3.61 -7.89
N ALA A 179 16.35 3.46 -6.75
CA ALA A 179 16.69 4.58 -5.88
C ALA A 179 17.45 5.72 -6.58
N ARG A 180 18.32 5.40 -7.53
CA ARG A 180 19.09 6.42 -8.27
C ARG A 180 18.22 7.37 -9.11
N ARG A 181 17.07 6.89 -9.59
CA ARG A 181 16.16 7.65 -10.47
C ARG A 181 14.74 7.74 -9.91
N GLY A 182 14.48 7.22 -8.71
CA GLY A 182 13.14 7.06 -8.15
C GLY A 182 12.37 8.37 -8.07
N HIS A 183 13.04 9.46 -7.68
CA HIS A 183 12.49 10.83 -7.66
C HIS A 183 11.97 11.32 -9.02
N THR A 184 12.44 10.73 -10.13
CA THR A 184 11.95 11.04 -11.47
C THR A 184 10.70 10.24 -11.83
N LEU A 185 10.35 9.20 -11.07
CA LEU A 185 9.29 8.25 -11.42
C LEU A 185 8.06 8.40 -10.53
N GLY A 186 8.24 8.62 -9.24
CA GLY A 186 7.15 8.64 -8.27
C GLY A 186 7.59 9.19 -6.93
N HIS A 187 6.73 9.03 -5.93
CA HIS A 187 6.90 9.61 -4.59
C HIS A 187 7.41 8.58 -3.59
N SER A 188 7.30 7.29 -3.90
CA SER A 188 8.09 6.24 -3.25
C SER A 188 8.47 5.16 -4.27
N TRP A 189 9.50 4.38 -3.96
CA TRP A 189 9.92 3.25 -4.78
C TRP A 189 10.41 2.07 -3.94
N ARG A 190 9.84 0.88 -4.20
CA ARG A 190 10.21 -0.37 -3.55
C ARG A 190 11.65 -0.77 -3.90
N ILE A 191 12.48 -0.87 -2.88
CA ILE A 191 13.94 -1.11 -3.00
C ILE A 191 14.34 -2.58 -2.89
N ALA A 192 13.41 -3.46 -2.51
CA ALA A 192 13.63 -4.89 -2.33
C ALA A 192 12.33 -5.68 -2.56
N LEU A 193 12.45 -7.02 -2.56
CA LEU A 193 11.33 -7.96 -2.55
C LEU A 193 10.39 -7.72 -1.37
N ASP A 194 9.24 -8.39 -1.39
CA ASP A 194 8.24 -8.27 -0.34
C ASP A 194 8.80 -8.63 1.05
N GLY A 195 8.54 -7.73 2.00
CA GLY A 195 8.73 -7.94 3.42
C GLY A 195 7.71 -8.97 3.88
N THR A 196 8.10 -10.23 3.80
CA THR A 196 7.25 -11.35 4.18
C THR A 196 7.47 -11.72 5.63
N ASN A 197 8.67 -11.60 6.20
CA ASN A 197 8.98 -11.98 7.57
C ASN A 197 10.16 -11.16 8.12
N TRP A 198 10.61 -11.43 9.34
CA TRP A 198 11.75 -10.70 9.94
C TRP A 198 13.03 -10.77 9.10
N GLY A 199 13.34 -11.92 8.49
CA GLY A 199 14.51 -12.06 7.63
C GLY A 199 14.43 -11.17 6.39
N ALA A 200 13.26 -11.16 5.73
CA ALA A 200 12.99 -10.30 4.58
C ALA A 200 13.02 -8.81 4.96
N LEU A 201 12.38 -8.41 6.06
CA LEU A 201 12.37 -7.02 6.52
C LEU A 201 13.75 -6.55 7.00
N SER A 202 14.52 -7.41 7.66
CA SER A 202 15.92 -7.13 8.01
C SER A 202 16.77 -6.93 6.75
N HIS A 203 16.52 -7.72 5.70
CA HIS A 203 17.16 -7.50 4.40
C HIS A 203 16.78 -6.14 3.80
N CYS A 204 15.49 -5.79 3.79
CA CYS A 204 15.00 -4.50 3.31
C CYS A 204 15.66 -3.32 4.03
N ALA A 205 15.76 -3.37 5.37
CA ALA A 205 16.45 -2.36 6.16
C ALA A 205 17.93 -2.22 5.79
N ASN A 206 18.64 -3.35 5.62
CA ASN A 206 20.04 -3.35 5.22
C ASN A 206 20.28 -2.79 3.81
N VAL A 207 19.35 -3.04 2.88
CA VAL A 207 19.40 -2.42 1.54
C VAL A 207 19.16 -0.92 1.66
N ASN A 208 18.14 -0.51 2.40
CA ASN A 208 17.77 0.91 2.52
C ASN A 208 18.85 1.75 3.21
N ALA A 209 19.56 1.19 4.20
CA ALA A 209 20.68 1.84 4.86
C ALA A 209 21.79 2.28 3.88
N ARG A 210 21.92 1.63 2.72
CA ARG A 210 22.89 1.97 1.67
C ARG A 210 22.34 2.97 0.64
N LEU A 211 21.05 3.23 0.65
CA LEU A 211 20.32 4.03 -0.33
C LEU A 211 19.78 5.35 0.24
N SER A 212 19.98 5.62 1.53
CA SER A 212 19.43 6.80 2.25
C SER A 212 19.64 8.12 1.52
N LYS A 213 20.79 8.32 0.87
CA LYS A 213 21.11 9.51 0.05
C LYS A 213 20.15 9.80 -1.12
N HIS A 214 19.27 8.85 -1.45
CA HIS A 214 18.29 8.97 -2.53
C HIS A 214 16.89 9.36 -2.04
N ALA A 215 16.66 9.35 -0.72
CA ALA A 215 15.40 9.77 -0.11
C ALA A 215 15.45 11.25 0.27
N SER A 216 14.37 11.98 0.00
CA SER A 216 14.21 13.40 0.32
C SER A 216 12.74 13.81 0.18
N PRO A 217 12.31 14.99 0.68
CA PRO A 217 10.94 15.47 0.50
C PRO A 217 10.43 15.33 -0.94
N GLY A 218 9.32 14.60 -1.11
CA GLY A 218 8.72 14.29 -2.41
C GLY A 218 9.14 12.94 -3.02
N GLY A 219 10.10 12.21 -2.42
CA GLY A 219 10.59 10.93 -2.94
C GLY A 219 11.29 10.06 -1.89
N TRP A 220 10.71 8.89 -1.57
CA TRP A 220 11.16 8.04 -0.47
C TRP A 220 11.54 6.64 -0.91
N ASN A 221 12.65 6.11 -0.38
CA ASN A 221 12.92 4.68 -0.48
C ASN A 221 11.85 3.91 0.31
N ASP A 222 11.28 2.87 -0.30
CA ASP A 222 10.24 2.06 0.31
C ASP A 222 10.78 0.65 0.64
N PRO A 223 11.15 0.39 1.91
CA PRO A 223 11.56 -0.93 2.38
C PRO A 223 10.39 -1.89 2.67
N ASP A 224 9.18 -1.56 2.19
CA ASP A 224 7.93 -2.32 2.31
C ASP A 224 7.15 -2.10 3.62
N LEU A 225 5.97 -2.73 3.72
CA LEU A 225 4.94 -2.49 4.73
C LEU A 225 5.37 -2.81 6.18
N LEU A 226 4.81 -2.07 7.14
CA LEU A 226 4.87 -2.39 8.57
C LEU A 226 4.03 -3.63 8.85
N GLN A 227 4.65 -4.65 9.46
CA GLN A 227 4.01 -5.92 9.79
C GLN A 227 3.63 -6.00 11.27
N GLY A 228 2.52 -6.70 11.54
CA GLY A 228 2.09 -7.04 12.90
C GLY A 228 2.57 -8.42 13.36
N THR A 229 1.92 -8.92 14.41
CA THR A 229 2.18 -10.24 15.02
C THR A 229 1.44 -11.39 14.33
N GLY A 230 0.67 -11.08 13.28
CA GLY A 230 -0.27 -11.98 12.64
C GLY A 230 -1.69 -11.83 13.19
N LYS A 231 -1.82 -11.39 14.45
CA LYS A 231 -3.12 -10.95 14.96
C LYS A 231 -3.59 -9.72 14.22
N GLY A 232 -4.87 -9.71 13.88
CA GLY A 232 -5.46 -8.70 13.03
C GLY A 232 -5.14 -8.83 11.54
N SER A 233 -4.34 -9.79 11.06
CA SER A 233 -4.14 -10.07 9.62
C SER A 233 -4.57 -11.51 9.27
N ASN A 234 -4.05 -12.48 10.01
CA ASN A 234 -4.19 -13.92 9.76
C ASN A 234 -4.68 -14.64 11.04
N ASP A 235 -5.78 -14.15 11.60
CA ASP A 235 -6.40 -14.78 12.76
C ASP A 235 -7.38 -15.87 12.32
N LEU A 236 -6.96 -17.12 12.55
CA LEU A 236 -7.68 -18.40 12.65
C LEU A 236 -8.87 -18.68 11.70
N PRO A 237 -9.02 -19.93 11.20
CA PRO A 237 -10.20 -20.38 10.44
C PRO A 237 -11.56 -20.14 11.14
N SER A 238 -11.55 -20.00 12.47
CA SER A 238 -12.74 -19.78 13.30
C SER A 238 -13.13 -18.32 13.49
N ASN A 239 -12.36 -17.36 12.95
CA ASN A 239 -12.77 -15.96 12.94
C ASN A 239 -13.57 -15.68 11.65
N PRO A 240 -14.89 -15.47 11.71
CA PRO A 240 -15.72 -15.18 10.53
C PRO A 240 -15.38 -13.84 9.84
N HIS A 241 -14.31 -13.16 10.25
CA HIS A 241 -13.88 -11.83 9.78
C HIS A 241 -12.40 -11.74 9.38
N GLY A 242 -11.66 -12.86 9.36
CA GLY A 242 -10.31 -12.91 8.80
C GLY A 242 -10.36 -12.88 7.27
N CYS A 243 -9.48 -12.11 6.64
CA CYS A 243 -9.30 -12.13 5.19
C CYS A 243 -8.46 -13.32 4.70
N PHE A 244 -7.98 -14.17 5.60
CA PHE A 244 -6.96 -15.15 5.27
C PHE A 244 -7.53 -16.56 5.28
N ASP A 245 -7.40 -17.24 4.14
CA ASP A 245 -7.59 -18.68 4.01
C ASP A 245 -6.22 -19.34 3.71
N PRO A 246 -5.60 -20.06 4.67
CA PRO A 246 -4.31 -20.72 4.46
C PRO A 246 -4.33 -21.80 3.40
N SER A 247 -5.52 -22.33 3.05
CA SER A 247 -5.67 -23.29 1.96
C SER A 247 -5.64 -22.61 0.58
N ARG A 248 -5.82 -21.29 0.54
CA ARG A 248 -5.84 -20.49 -0.69
C ARG A 248 -4.63 -19.57 -0.82
N ILE A 249 -4.21 -18.92 0.25
CA ILE A 249 -3.18 -17.88 0.20
C ILE A 249 -1.86 -18.39 0.81
N PRO A 250 -0.70 -18.22 0.14
CA PRO A 250 0.59 -18.71 0.61
C PRO A 250 1.22 -17.89 1.76
N GLN A 251 0.56 -16.85 2.27
CA GLN A 251 1.05 -16.04 3.41
C GLN A 251 1.01 -16.89 4.70
N SER A 252 2.09 -17.61 5.00
CA SER A 252 2.13 -18.53 6.14
C SER A 252 2.22 -17.79 7.48
N ARG A 253 2.01 -18.50 8.60
CA ARG A 253 2.23 -17.95 9.96
C ARG A 253 3.65 -17.41 10.18
N ASP A 254 4.62 -17.84 9.38
CA ASP A 254 5.99 -17.33 9.43
C ASP A 254 6.12 -15.94 8.82
N TRP A 255 5.03 -15.36 8.29
CA TRP A 255 5.02 -14.04 7.69
C TRP A 255 4.88 -12.88 8.68
N TYR A 256 5.02 -13.15 9.98
CA TYR A 256 4.72 -12.17 11.02
C TYR A 256 5.84 -12.07 12.04
N LEU A 257 5.75 -11.01 12.84
CA LEU A 257 6.80 -10.57 13.73
C LEU A 257 6.45 -10.86 15.19
N SER A 258 7.46 -11.13 16.01
CA SER A 258 7.29 -10.95 17.46
C SER A 258 7.10 -9.47 17.78
N GLU A 259 6.49 -9.14 18.93
CA GLU A 259 6.32 -7.74 19.36
C GLU A 259 7.65 -6.96 19.42
N ARG A 260 8.75 -7.64 19.77
CA ARG A 260 10.09 -7.05 19.75
C ARG A 260 10.54 -6.69 18.33
N GLN A 261 10.25 -7.55 17.36
CA GLN A 261 10.56 -7.31 15.95
C GLN A 261 9.66 -6.22 15.36
N VAL A 262 8.38 -6.15 15.73
CA VAL A 262 7.50 -5.03 15.35
C VAL A 262 8.07 -3.69 15.84
N ARG A 263 8.52 -3.64 17.11
CA ARG A 263 9.16 -2.45 17.68
C ARG A 263 10.45 -2.09 16.94
N ALA A 264 11.32 -3.07 16.69
CA ALA A 264 12.55 -2.86 15.94
C ALA A 264 12.27 -2.36 14.51
N GLN A 265 11.28 -2.93 13.83
CA GLN A 265 10.86 -2.49 12.49
C GLN A 265 10.41 -1.03 12.52
N MET A 266 9.49 -0.67 13.41
CA MET A 266 8.98 0.70 13.52
C MET A 266 10.10 1.73 13.75
N THR A 267 11.03 1.45 14.67
CA THR A 267 12.18 2.33 14.93
C THR A 267 13.08 2.46 13.71
N LEU A 268 13.39 1.36 13.02
CA LEU A 268 14.23 1.39 11.83
C LEU A 268 13.56 2.16 10.69
N TRP A 269 12.28 1.93 10.43
CA TRP A 269 11.52 2.63 9.39
C TRP A 269 11.46 4.13 9.67
N ALA A 270 11.30 4.51 10.94
CA ALA A 270 11.28 5.91 11.33
C ALA A 270 12.60 6.62 11.01
N VAL A 271 13.73 6.08 11.51
CA VAL A 271 15.07 6.67 11.30
C VAL A 271 15.48 6.68 9.82
N MET A 272 14.94 5.79 8.99
CA MET A 272 15.20 5.74 7.56
C MET A 272 14.27 6.63 6.72
N SER A 273 13.37 7.41 7.34
CA SER A 273 12.31 8.17 6.66
C SER A 273 11.52 7.31 5.66
N ALA A 274 11.24 6.05 6.03
CA ALA A 274 10.48 5.12 5.20
C ALA A 274 8.97 5.41 5.30
N PRO A 275 8.17 5.06 4.27
CA PRO A 275 6.72 4.97 4.38
C PRO A 275 6.28 4.13 5.60
N LEU A 276 5.41 4.68 6.46
CA LEU A 276 4.86 3.97 7.62
C LEU A 276 3.46 3.43 7.29
N ILE A 277 3.42 2.41 6.44
CA ILE A 277 2.16 1.81 5.96
C ILE A 277 1.92 0.50 6.72
N ILE A 278 0.97 0.51 7.66
CA ILE A 278 0.53 -0.67 8.43
C ILE A 278 -0.17 -1.67 7.53
N SER A 279 0.03 -2.96 7.76
CA SER A 279 -0.66 -4.01 7.02
C SER A 279 -1.28 -5.07 7.94
N ALA A 280 -2.13 -4.60 8.85
CA ALA A 280 -2.95 -5.38 9.77
C ALA A 280 -4.16 -4.55 10.21
N ASP A 281 -5.23 -5.17 10.72
CA ASP A 281 -6.35 -4.46 11.37
C ASP A 281 -5.95 -3.93 12.76
N PRO A 282 -5.80 -2.60 12.95
CA PRO A 282 -5.36 -2.03 14.22
C PRO A 282 -6.33 -2.25 15.38
N SER A 283 -7.58 -2.65 15.12
CA SER A 283 -8.56 -2.95 16.17
C SER A 283 -8.40 -4.35 16.77
N GLN A 284 -7.55 -5.20 16.18
CA GLN A 284 -7.39 -6.60 16.57
C GLN A 284 -5.94 -6.95 16.99
N VAL A 285 -5.00 -6.01 16.83
CA VAL A 285 -3.62 -6.20 17.31
C VAL A 285 -3.51 -6.02 18.81
N GLU A 286 -2.42 -6.52 19.36
CA GLU A 286 -2.05 -6.39 20.75
C GLU A 286 -1.85 -4.91 21.14
N PRO A 287 -2.20 -4.52 22.37
CA PRO A 287 -1.98 -3.15 22.84
C PRO A 287 -0.53 -2.66 22.72
N SER A 288 0.46 -3.56 22.86
CA SER A 288 1.87 -3.25 22.71
C SER A 288 2.28 -2.95 21.26
N VAL A 289 1.65 -3.62 20.29
CA VAL A 289 1.81 -3.34 18.85
C VAL A 289 1.18 -2.00 18.52
N LEU A 290 -0.04 -1.75 19.00
CA LEU A 290 -0.70 -0.47 18.80
C LEU A 290 0.08 0.70 19.42
N ALA A 291 0.61 0.52 20.64
CA ALA A 291 1.47 1.51 21.29
C ALA A 291 2.78 1.75 20.52
N THR A 292 3.31 0.72 19.85
CA THR A 292 4.50 0.84 19.00
C THR A 292 4.22 1.69 17.77
N TRP A 293 3.15 1.39 17.03
CA TRP A 293 2.77 2.17 15.85
C TRP A 293 2.30 3.58 16.21
N GLY A 294 1.67 3.76 17.37
CA GLY A 294 1.20 5.05 17.85
C GLY A 294 2.24 5.87 18.63
N ASN A 295 3.52 5.50 18.62
CA ASN A 295 4.54 6.23 19.38
C ASN A 295 4.88 7.56 18.68
N GLU A 296 4.45 8.68 19.28
CA GLU A 296 4.58 10.02 18.69
C GLU A 296 6.03 10.49 18.55
N GLU A 297 6.92 10.12 19.48
CA GLU A 297 8.35 10.47 19.40
C GLU A 297 9.04 9.73 18.25
N VAL A 298 8.67 8.47 18.01
CA VAL A 298 9.20 7.69 16.89
C VAL A 298 8.62 8.20 15.56
N ILE A 299 7.32 8.54 15.54
CA ILE A 299 6.68 9.15 14.37
C ILE A 299 7.32 10.49 14.04
N SER A 300 7.62 11.35 15.04
CA SER A 300 8.20 12.66 14.77
C SER A 300 9.54 12.55 14.06
N VAL A 301 10.40 11.61 14.46
CA VAL A 301 11.68 11.34 13.76
C VAL A 301 11.46 10.99 12.28
N ASN A 302 10.40 10.25 11.95
CA ASN A 302 10.07 9.91 10.57
C ASN A 302 9.54 11.11 9.75
N GLN A 303 8.86 12.04 10.41
CA GLN A 303 8.09 13.12 9.80
C GLN A 303 8.81 14.47 9.81
N GLU A 304 10.03 14.53 10.37
CA GLU A 304 10.99 15.63 10.25
C GLU A 304 11.59 15.72 8.84
#